data_AF-A0A9P9DVX7-F1
#
_entry.id   AF-A0A9P9DVX7-F1
#
_cell.length_a   1.000
_cell.length_b   1.000
_cell.length_c   1.000
_cell.angle_alpha   90.00
_cell.angle_beta   90.00
_cell.angle_gamma   90.00
#
_symmetry.space_group_name_H-M   'P 1'
#
loop_
_entity.id
_entity.type
_entity.pdbx_description
1 polymer ?
#
loop_
_entity_poly.entity_id
_entity_poly.type
_entity_poly.pdbx_seq_one_letter_code
_entity_poly.pdbx_strand_id
1 'polypeptide(L)'
;MAAHVSTSSSLTIISNAQIHSRQDSAVAIASNPASKLKQNVSTSTFSLPRPKAPPSRPLLQRLLSRTKSKQHHTPTLNELIHKSSHAICSEVLRRSIPSTGLNLLITDPLLIDMLLTCMSSVEDNTNFTSLNLVPGCPIPAQTLRQVINTLPPLRSLGRRHYHQESSSPPHTSLPDPQTLLDSLLENHRNLLTYILTAPFTTLISLSPPSPHPSLSPLPFPYMRSLNILPFLLTQQPHHKESQFATHCSRQPCTPPIALWHGTHPSRLPLILSQGLRNVSGGKYQTHGKCMGKGVYLSTDWPTSSMYANTCSTWSNSAFRDWEAGVMGKKKPETGTMPIPCAESEEEDVENPYKGLWMESLSCSNPGSVRIILGCELAAGKEEVAEAQYSSKGRRRRVRNGNVWGVKKSGGIYVVRDASRIVVRFVFLVPTGQGIFKEASTAEVLRELGEMVEVRRGMRGLGG
;
A
#
# COMPACT_ATOMS: atom_id res chain seq x y z
N MET A 1 -55.40 38.30 25.57
CA MET A 1 -54.67 39.12 24.58
C MET A 1 -53.29 38.52 24.39
N ALA A 2 -53.15 37.66 23.37
CA ALA A 2 -51.91 36.96 23.06
C ALA A 2 -51.23 37.69 21.88
N ALA A 3 -50.00 38.16 22.10
CA ALA A 3 -49.21 38.81 21.07
C ALA A 3 -48.33 37.76 20.35
N HIS A 4 -48.68 37.49 19.10
CA HIS A 4 -47.85 36.75 18.15
C HIS A 4 -46.66 37.62 17.72
N VAL A 5 -45.44 37.13 17.93
CA VAL A 5 -44.21 37.70 17.35
C VAL A 5 -43.87 36.88 16.11
N SER A 6 -44.07 37.48 14.94
CA SER A 6 -43.63 36.95 13.64
C SER A 6 -42.24 37.48 13.34
N THR A 7 -41.23 36.61 13.29
CA THR A 7 -39.90 36.92 12.79
C THR A 7 -39.83 36.57 11.30
N SER A 8 -39.77 37.60 10.46
CA SER A 8 -39.51 37.48 9.02
C SER A 8 -38.02 37.33 8.76
N SER A 9 -37.59 36.15 8.30
CA SER A 9 -36.25 35.92 7.79
C SER A 9 -36.18 36.36 6.32
N SER A 10 -35.47 37.45 6.05
CA SER A 10 -35.16 37.91 4.69
C SER A 10 -34.04 37.06 4.08
N LEU A 11 -34.40 36.25 3.08
CA LEU A 11 -33.47 35.57 2.18
C LEU A 11 -32.81 36.58 1.25
N THR A 12 -31.52 36.83 1.47
CA THR A 12 -30.69 37.60 0.53
C THR A 12 -30.20 36.66 -0.56
N ILE A 13 -30.78 36.77 -1.76
CA ILE A 13 -30.32 36.11 -2.97
C ILE A 13 -29.05 36.83 -3.44
N ILE A 14 -27.88 36.23 -3.22
CA ILE A 14 -26.62 36.69 -3.83
C ILE A 14 -26.49 36.01 -5.19
N SER A 15 -26.50 36.85 -6.22
CA SER A 15 -26.39 36.55 -7.63
C SER A 15 -25.07 35.88 -8.01
N ASN A 16 -25.19 34.91 -8.92
CA ASN A 16 -24.14 34.16 -9.61
C ASN A 16 -22.99 35.04 -10.14
N ALA A 17 -21.78 34.79 -9.65
CA ALA A 17 -20.56 35.15 -10.37
C ALA A 17 -20.23 34.02 -11.37
N GLN A 18 -20.30 34.34 -12.67
CA GLN A 18 -19.82 33.49 -13.75
C GLN A 18 -18.33 33.19 -13.56
N ILE A 19 -18.02 31.96 -13.15
CA ILE A 19 -16.66 31.43 -13.25
C ILE A 19 -16.49 30.91 -14.68
N HIS A 20 -15.62 31.60 -15.43
CA HIS A 20 -15.16 31.15 -16.73
C HIS A 20 -14.53 29.75 -16.60
N SER A 21 -15.26 28.76 -17.11
CA SER A 21 -14.76 27.43 -17.45
C SER A 21 -13.63 27.58 -18.47
N ARG A 22 -12.38 27.45 -17.99
CA ARG A 22 -11.24 27.20 -18.88
C ARG A 22 -11.28 25.73 -19.29
N GLN A 23 -11.64 25.51 -20.55
CA GLN A 23 -11.47 24.26 -21.26
C GLN A 23 -9.98 23.95 -21.38
N ASP A 24 -9.49 23.00 -20.59
CA ASP A 24 -8.19 22.38 -20.84
C ASP A 24 -8.35 21.27 -21.89
N SER A 25 -7.98 21.62 -23.12
CA SER A 25 -7.32 20.80 -24.13
C SER A 25 -7.77 19.33 -24.26
N ALA A 26 -8.89 19.12 -24.95
CA ALA A 26 -9.12 17.88 -25.68
C ALA A 26 -8.16 17.82 -26.88
N VAL A 27 -7.29 16.81 -26.92
CA VAL A 27 -6.51 16.47 -28.12
C VAL A 27 -7.49 15.94 -29.16
N ALA A 28 -7.81 16.77 -30.16
CA ALA A 28 -8.53 16.34 -31.35
C ALA A 28 -7.65 15.36 -32.14
N ILE A 29 -8.10 14.10 -32.22
CA ILE A 29 -7.56 13.13 -33.17
C ILE A 29 -8.12 13.51 -34.53
N ALA A 30 -7.28 14.10 -35.38
CA ALA A 30 -7.59 14.34 -36.77
C ALA A 30 -7.73 12.99 -37.50
N SER A 31 -8.97 12.63 -37.86
CA SER A 31 -9.27 11.53 -38.76
C SER A 31 -9.02 11.98 -40.21
N ASN A 32 -7.95 11.49 -40.82
CA ASN A 32 -7.79 11.56 -42.28
C ASN A 32 -8.60 10.42 -42.94
N PRO A 33 -9.38 10.71 -43.99
CA PRO A 33 -10.11 9.68 -44.71
C PRO A 33 -9.28 9.08 -45.86
N ALA A 34 -9.52 7.79 -46.08
CA ALA A 34 -9.44 7.08 -47.35
C ALA A 34 -8.07 6.89 -48.03
N SER A 35 -7.50 5.70 -47.84
CA SER A 35 -6.83 4.99 -48.94
C SER A 35 -7.32 3.54 -48.98
N LYS A 36 -8.09 3.22 -50.03
CA LYS A 36 -8.55 1.88 -50.38
C LYS A 36 -7.33 0.99 -50.67
N LEU A 37 -7.09 -0.03 -49.85
CA LEU A 37 -6.21 -1.14 -50.22
C LEU A 37 -7.03 -2.44 -50.16
N LYS A 38 -7.27 -3.03 -51.34
CA LYS A 38 -7.84 -4.36 -51.49
C LYS A 38 -6.85 -5.38 -50.94
N GLN A 39 -7.27 -6.21 -49.98
CA GLN A 39 -6.58 -7.43 -49.63
C GLN A 39 -7.56 -8.60 -49.70
N ASN A 40 -7.39 -9.42 -50.75
CA ASN A 40 -7.85 -10.80 -50.78
C ASN A 40 -6.90 -11.61 -49.90
N VAL A 41 -7.40 -12.19 -48.81
CA VAL A 41 -6.66 -13.17 -48.02
C VAL A 41 -7.50 -14.44 -47.93
N SER A 42 -7.01 -15.47 -48.63
CA SER A 42 -7.50 -16.83 -48.59
C SER A 42 -7.24 -17.44 -47.21
N THR A 43 -8.29 -17.95 -46.56
CA THR A 43 -8.21 -18.75 -45.34
C THR A 43 -7.65 -20.14 -45.65
N SER A 44 -6.37 -20.37 -45.36
CA SER A 44 -5.78 -21.71 -45.30
C SER A 44 -5.88 -22.25 -43.87
N THR A 45 -6.71 -23.25 -43.68
CA THR A 45 -6.88 -23.99 -42.41
C THR A 45 -5.64 -24.85 -42.15
N PHE A 46 -4.83 -24.46 -41.17
CA PHE A 46 -3.64 -25.22 -40.74
C PHE A 46 -4.03 -26.11 -39.55
N SER A 47 -4.10 -27.43 -39.76
CA SER A 47 -4.37 -28.40 -38.69
C SER A 47 -3.06 -28.86 -38.04
N LEU A 48 -2.89 -28.60 -36.74
CA LEU A 48 -1.76 -29.09 -35.94
C LEU A 48 -1.91 -30.58 -35.59
N PRO A 49 -0.83 -31.38 -35.63
CA PRO A 49 -0.85 -32.77 -35.21
C PRO A 49 -1.02 -32.89 -33.68
N ARG A 50 -1.93 -33.78 -33.25
CA ARG A 50 -2.12 -34.13 -31.83
C ARG A 50 -0.87 -34.83 -31.28
N PRO A 51 -0.35 -34.43 -30.11
CA PRO A 51 0.76 -35.14 -29.47
C PRO A 51 0.32 -36.53 -29.00
N LYS A 52 1.16 -37.55 -29.27
CA LYS A 52 0.99 -38.91 -28.75
C LYS A 52 1.17 -38.91 -27.22
N ALA A 53 0.24 -39.55 -26.52
CA ALA A 53 0.33 -39.75 -25.08
C ALA A 53 1.58 -40.57 -24.71
N PRO A 54 2.31 -40.22 -23.64
CA PRO A 54 3.46 -40.98 -23.19
C PRO A 54 3.03 -42.36 -22.65
N PRO A 55 3.88 -43.40 -22.81
CA PRO A 55 3.57 -44.74 -22.35
C PRO A 55 3.38 -44.77 -20.83
N SER A 56 2.26 -45.35 -20.40
CA SER A 56 1.91 -45.53 -18.99
C SER A 56 2.96 -46.39 -18.29
N ARG A 57 3.61 -45.84 -17.25
CA ARG A 57 4.53 -46.58 -16.39
C ARG A 57 3.80 -47.70 -15.64
N PRO A 58 4.42 -48.88 -15.44
CA PRO A 58 3.79 -50.00 -14.75
C PRO A 58 3.43 -49.67 -13.29
N LEU A 59 2.23 -50.05 -12.89
CA LEU A 59 1.60 -49.80 -11.58
C LEU A 59 2.45 -50.25 -10.38
N LEU A 60 3.29 -51.28 -10.57
CA LEU A 60 4.17 -51.84 -9.54
C LEU A 60 5.34 -50.92 -9.15
N GLN A 61 5.82 -50.06 -10.05
CA GLN A 61 6.89 -49.11 -9.74
C GLN A 61 6.38 -47.93 -8.89
N ARG A 62 5.05 -47.74 -8.83
CA ARG A 62 4.38 -46.71 -8.02
C ARG A 62 4.15 -47.15 -6.56
N LEU A 63 4.17 -48.46 -6.28
CA LEU A 63 3.91 -48.99 -4.94
C LEU A 63 5.19 -49.20 -4.12
N LEU A 64 6.34 -49.44 -4.76
CA LEU A 64 7.61 -49.72 -4.07
C LEU A 64 8.41 -48.47 -3.65
N SER A 65 7.94 -47.27 -3.96
CA SER A 65 8.59 -46.01 -3.55
C SER A 65 8.04 -45.41 -2.24
N ARG A 66 7.16 -46.13 -1.54
CA ARG A 66 6.33 -45.55 -0.45
C ARG A 66 6.79 -45.80 0.99
N THR A 67 8.02 -46.27 1.21
CA THR A 67 8.58 -46.48 2.55
C THR A 67 9.97 -45.86 2.69
N LYS A 68 10.05 -44.53 2.55
CA LYS A 68 11.19 -43.78 3.07
C LYS A 68 10.70 -42.86 4.19
N SER A 69 11.34 -43.06 5.33
CA SER A 69 11.25 -42.30 6.58
C SER A 69 10.91 -40.83 6.34
N LYS A 70 9.86 -40.34 7.01
CA LYS A 70 9.49 -38.92 7.06
C LYS A 70 10.53 -38.16 7.89
N GLN A 71 11.72 -37.97 7.33
CA GLN A 71 12.50 -36.82 7.73
C GLN A 71 11.67 -35.60 7.35
N HIS A 72 11.28 -34.81 8.35
CA HIS A 72 10.67 -33.50 8.14
C HIS A 72 11.71 -32.61 7.45
N HIS A 73 11.83 -32.73 6.13
CA HIS A 73 12.57 -31.77 5.35
C HIS A 73 11.88 -30.42 5.54
N THR A 74 12.65 -29.45 6.03
CA THR A 74 12.25 -28.06 6.04
C THR A 74 11.74 -27.71 4.63
N PRO A 75 10.50 -27.20 4.50
CA PRO A 75 9.93 -26.91 3.20
C PRO A 75 10.87 -25.96 2.44
N THR A 76 11.11 -26.26 1.17
CA THR A 76 11.97 -25.42 0.34
C THR A 76 11.35 -24.02 0.21
N LEU A 77 12.17 -22.98 0.03
CA LEU A 77 11.68 -21.60 -0.16
C LEU A 77 10.62 -21.51 -1.26
N ASN A 78 10.78 -22.24 -2.36
CA ASN A 78 9.79 -22.31 -3.43
C ASN A 78 8.45 -22.94 -2.99
N GLU A 79 8.48 -23.91 -2.09
CA GLU A 79 7.26 -24.52 -1.54
C GLU A 79 6.57 -23.57 -0.56
N LEU A 80 7.33 -22.80 0.22
CA LEU A 80 6.81 -21.71 1.05
C LEU A 80 6.17 -20.64 0.15
N ILE A 81 6.89 -20.11 -0.84
CA ILE A 81 6.38 -19.14 -1.81
C ILE A 81 5.11 -19.65 -2.51
N HIS A 82 5.09 -20.93 -2.93
CA HIS A 82 3.91 -21.52 -3.56
C HIS A 82 2.72 -21.62 -2.59
N LYS A 83 2.93 -22.05 -1.34
CA LYS A 83 1.88 -22.09 -0.31
C LYS A 83 1.38 -20.70 0.07
N SER A 84 2.30 -19.74 0.21
CA SER A 84 2.01 -18.33 0.43
C SER A 84 1.19 -17.75 -0.72
N SER A 85 1.63 -17.96 -1.96
CA SER A 85 0.93 -17.49 -3.16
C SER A 85 -0.45 -18.13 -3.29
N HIS A 86 -0.62 -19.42 -2.98
CA HIS A 86 -1.91 -20.10 -3.01
C HIS A 86 -2.84 -19.60 -1.90
N ALA A 87 -2.33 -19.36 -0.69
CA ALA A 87 -3.11 -18.81 0.41
C ALA A 87 -3.52 -17.36 0.16
N ILE A 88 -2.59 -16.54 -0.35
CA ILE A 88 -2.87 -15.17 -0.81
C ILE A 88 -3.90 -15.21 -1.94
N CYS A 89 -3.72 -16.07 -2.95
CA CYS A 89 -4.67 -16.21 -4.05
C CYS A 89 -6.05 -16.64 -3.55
N SER A 90 -6.14 -17.58 -2.61
CA SER A 90 -7.42 -18.00 -2.04
C SER A 90 -8.12 -16.85 -1.29
N GLU A 91 -7.37 -16.06 -0.53
CA GLU A 91 -7.90 -14.89 0.18
C GLU A 91 -8.29 -13.75 -0.78
N VAL A 92 -7.43 -13.46 -1.77
CA VAL A 92 -7.69 -12.50 -2.85
C VAL A 92 -8.92 -12.93 -3.65
N LEU A 93 -9.04 -14.21 -4.00
CA LEU A 93 -10.16 -14.75 -4.77
C LEU A 93 -11.46 -14.71 -3.95
N ARG A 94 -11.42 -15.07 -2.66
CA ARG A 94 -12.57 -14.94 -1.76
C ARG A 94 -13.07 -13.50 -1.65
N ARG A 95 -12.16 -12.53 -1.70
CA ARG A 95 -12.48 -11.09 -1.67
C ARG A 95 -12.84 -10.52 -3.04
N SER A 96 -12.44 -11.18 -4.13
CA SER A 96 -12.77 -10.76 -5.50
C SER A 96 -14.21 -11.09 -5.92
N ILE A 97 -14.90 -11.93 -5.15
CA ILE A 97 -16.34 -12.12 -5.30
C ILE A 97 -16.98 -10.78 -4.90
N PRO A 98 -17.80 -10.16 -5.75
CA PRO A 98 -18.44 -8.86 -5.52
C PRO A 98 -19.55 -8.99 -4.46
N SER A 99 -19.24 -9.55 -3.30
CA SER A 99 -19.99 -9.28 -2.10
C SER A 99 -19.88 -7.79 -1.84
N THR A 100 -21.03 -7.15 -1.61
CA THR A 100 -21.17 -5.83 -0.98
C THR A 100 -19.99 -5.61 -0.03
N GLY A 101 -19.17 -4.57 -0.29
CA GLY A 101 -17.85 -4.37 0.34
C GLY A 101 -17.83 -4.45 1.87
N LEU A 102 -19.00 -4.45 2.51
CA LEU A 102 -19.30 -4.87 3.89
C LEU A 102 -18.49 -6.07 4.40
N ASN A 103 -18.21 -7.07 3.56
CA ASN A 103 -17.36 -8.18 3.97
C ASN A 103 -15.97 -7.76 4.41
N LEU A 104 -15.41 -6.65 3.91
CA LEU A 104 -14.12 -6.11 4.35
C LEU A 104 -14.16 -5.63 5.81
N LEU A 105 -15.30 -5.12 6.30
CA LEU A 105 -15.44 -4.69 7.68
C LEU A 105 -15.26 -5.86 8.66
N ILE A 106 -15.70 -7.06 8.27
CA ILE A 106 -15.62 -8.29 9.06
C ILE A 106 -14.29 -9.01 8.82
N THR A 107 -13.88 -9.14 7.56
CA THR A 107 -12.71 -9.94 7.16
C THR A 107 -11.39 -9.21 7.36
N ASP A 108 -11.37 -7.89 7.28
CA ASP A 108 -10.15 -7.08 7.40
C ASP A 108 -10.40 -5.72 8.07
N PRO A 109 -10.79 -5.73 9.37
CA PRO A 109 -11.03 -4.49 10.10
C PRO A 109 -9.77 -3.62 10.21
N LEU A 110 -8.56 -4.20 10.14
CA LEU A 110 -7.30 -3.44 10.22
C LEU A 110 -7.09 -2.56 8.99
N LEU A 111 -7.48 -3.03 7.81
CA LEU A 111 -7.46 -2.20 6.60
C LEU A 111 -8.37 -0.98 6.75
N ILE A 112 -9.60 -1.18 7.23
CA ILE A 112 -10.56 -0.09 7.43
C ILE A 112 -10.05 0.87 8.51
N ASP A 113 -9.46 0.36 9.59
CA ASP A 113 -8.84 1.17 10.64
C ASP A 113 -7.68 2.03 10.10
N MET A 114 -6.86 1.48 9.20
CA MET A 114 -5.75 2.19 8.58
C MET A 114 -6.26 3.31 7.67
N LEU A 115 -7.31 3.04 6.89
CA LEU A 115 -7.94 4.05 6.04
C LEU A 115 -8.59 5.17 6.87
N LEU A 116 -9.28 4.83 7.96
CA LEU A 116 -9.83 5.81 8.90
C LEU A 116 -8.73 6.66 9.55
N THR A 117 -7.60 6.05 9.93
CA THR A 117 -6.42 6.77 10.42
C THR A 117 -5.87 7.75 9.39
N CYS A 118 -5.77 7.33 8.13
CA CYS A 118 -5.31 8.20 7.06
C CYS A 118 -6.29 9.36 6.82
N MET A 119 -7.59 9.07 6.79
CA MET A 119 -8.64 10.07 6.58
C MET A 119 -8.77 11.05 7.75
N SER A 120 -8.61 10.61 9.00
CA SER A 120 -8.64 11.50 10.17
C SER A 120 -7.49 12.50 10.18
N SER A 121 -6.36 12.17 9.56
CA SER A 121 -5.18 13.05 9.44
C SER A 121 -5.30 14.14 8.35
N VAL A 122 -6.41 14.20 7.61
CA VAL A 122 -6.64 15.23 6.57
C VAL A 122 -6.61 16.64 7.15
N GLU A 123 -7.16 16.83 8.35
CA GLU A 123 -7.22 18.13 9.04
C GLU A 123 -5.86 18.60 9.59
N ASP A 124 -4.91 17.69 9.88
CA ASP A 124 -3.58 18.08 10.40
C ASP A 124 -2.75 18.87 9.39
N ASN A 125 -3.13 18.80 8.12
CA ASN A 125 -2.34 19.37 7.04
C ASN A 125 -2.98 20.63 6.47
N THR A 126 -2.83 21.73 7.20
CA THR A 126 -3.30 23.07 6.80
C THR A 126 -2.80 23.49 5.41
N ASN A 127 -1.62 23.01 5.02
CA ASN A 127 -1.01 23.25 3.71
C ASN A 127 -1.79 22.60 2.53
N PHE A 128 -2.65 21.62 2.81
CA PHE A 128 -3.45 20.91 1.79
C PHE A 128 -4.94 21.26 1.84
N THR A 129 -5.33 22.32 2.52
CA THR A 129 -6.75 22.78 2.57
C THR A 129 -7.39 22.96 1.19
N SER A 130 -6.60 23.19 0.12
CA SER A 130 -7.11 23.27 -1.25
C SER A 130 -7.04 21.97 -2.06
N LEU A 131 -6.42 20.90 -1.55
CA LEU A 131 -6.51 19.57 -2.15
C LEU A 131 -7.74 18.84 -1.64
N ASN A 132 -8.55 18.35 -2.57
CA ASN A 132 -9.53 17.33 -2.26
C ASN A 132 -8.82 15.97 -2.07
N LEU A 133 -8.34 15.72 -0.85
CA LEU A 133 -7.61 14.48 -0.49
C LEU A 133 -8.52 13.25 -0.37
N VAL A 134 -9.83 13.45 -0.27
CA VAL A 134 -10.86 12.40 -0.12
C VAL A 134 -11.99 12.61 -1.14
N PRO A 135 -11.70 12.45 -2.44
CA PRO A 135 -12.64 12.81 -3.50
C PRO A 135 -13.93 11.97 -3.42
N GLY A 136 -15.07 12.66 -3.35
CA GLY A 136 -16.39 12.02 -3.26
C GLY A 136 -16.80 11.57 -1.85
N CYS A 137 -16.00 11.90 -0.82
CA CYS A 137 -16.40 11.60 0.56
C CYS A 137 -17.68 12.38 0.92
N PRO A 138 -18.72 11.72 1.49
CA PRO A 138 -19.97 12.38 1.86
C PRO A 138 -19.83 13.27 3.10
N ILE A 139 -18.73 13.14 3.85
CA ILE A 139 -18.45 13.91 5.05
C ILE A 139 -17.50 15.06 4.70
N PRO A 140 -17.85 16.32 5.01
CA PRO A 140 -16.95 17.45 4.82
C PRO A 140 -15.60 17.26 5.52
N ALA A 141 -14.52 17.70 4.88
CA ALA A 141 -13.17 17.50 5.41
C ALA A 141 -12.95 18.13 6.80
N GLN A 142 -13.70 19.18 7.15
CA GLN A 142 -13.61 19.90 8.44
C GLN A 142 -14.29 19.18 9.61
N THR A 143 -15.21 18.26 9.33
CA THR A 143 -15.94 17.49 10.35
C THR A 143 -15.54 16.01 10.32
N LEU A 144 -14.71 15.61 9.34
CA LEU A 144 -14.33 14.24 9.10
C LEU A 144 -13.63 13.62 10.31
N ARG A 145 -12.69 14.33 10.94
CA ARG A 145 -12.03 13.83 12.16
C ARG A 145 -13.00 13.62 13.30
N GLN A 146 -13.93 14.54 13.51
CA GLN A 146 -14.94 14.44 14.57
C GLN A 146 -15.86 13.23 14.34
N VAL A 147 -16.31 13.01 13.10
CA VAL A 147 -17.11 11.83 12.74
C VAL A 147 -16.31 10.55 12.97
N ILE A 148 -15.04 10.49 12.58
CA ILE A 148 -14.19 9.31 12.80
C ILE A 148 -13.98 9.05 14.30
N ASN A 149 -13.67 10.07 15.10
CA ASN A 149 -13.41 9.90 16.53
C ASN A 149 -14.65 9.51 17.35
N THR A 150 -15.85 9.64 16.78
CA THR A 150 -17.11 9.17 17.39
C THR A 150 -17.51 7.76 16.94
N LEU A 151 -16.81 7.16 15.98
CA LEU A 151 -17.04 5.76 15.61
C LEU A 151 -16.66 4.83 16.77
N PRO A 152 -17.44 3.76 17.02
CA PRO A 152 -17.01 2.72 17.95
C PRO A 152 -15.78 1.97 17.39
N PRO A 153 -14.95 1.32 18.24
CA PRO A 153 -13.84 0.50 17.77
C PRO A 153 -14.33 -0.56 16.77
N LEU A 154 -13.67 -0.72 15.62
CA LEU A 154 -14.16 -1.63 14.56
C LEU A 154 -14.28 -3.09 15.03
N ARG A 155 -13.41 -3.51 15.96
CA ARG A 155 -13.48 -4.84 16.61
C ARG A 155 -14.79 -5.09 17.37
N SER A 156 -15.47 -4.04 17.83
CA SER A 156 -16.75 -4.15 18.54
C SER A 156 -17.93 -4.42 17.59
N LEU A 157 -17.81 -3.99 16.32
CA LEU A 157 -18.84 -4.19 15.31
C LEU A 157 -18.98 -5.67 14.94
N GLY A 158 -17.88 -6.44 14.93
CA GLY A 158 -17.91 -7.87 14.63
C GLY A 158 -18.33 -8.78 15.80
N ARG A 159 -18.15 -8.35 17.06
CA ARG A 159 -18.37 -9.22 18.24
C ARG A 159 -19.78 -9.18 18.83
N ARG A 160 -20.57 -8.13 18.55
CA ARG A 160 -21.85 -7.89 19.23
C ARG A 160 -22.89 -9.01 19.09
N HIS A 161 -22.77 -9.85 18.05
CA HIS A 161 -23.78 -10.87 17.76
C HIS A 161 -23.51 -12.27 18.34
N TYR A 162 -22.33 -12.53 18.92
CA TYR A 162 -21.99 -13.88 19.38
C TYR A 162 -22.41 -14.19 20.83
N HIS A 163 -22.77 -13.18 21.62
CA HIS A 163 -23.06 -13.32 23.05
C HIS A 163 -24.56 -13.28 23.41
N GLN A 164 -25.46 -13.46 22.45
CA GLN A 164 -26.87 -13.65 22.79
C GLN A 164 -27.05 -15.11 23.24
N GLU A 165 -27.00 -15.31 24.57
CA GLU A 165 -27.16 -16.56 25.32
C GLU A 165 -28.56 -17.20 25.14
N SER A 166 -28.94 -17.51 23.91
CA SER A 166 -30.09 -18.36 23.65
C SER A 166 -29.66 -19.81 23.75
N SER A 167 -30.23 -20.55 24.69
CA SER A 167 -30.07 -22.00 24.93
C SER A 167 -30.56 -22.90 23.78
N SER A 168 -30.83 -22.32 22.61
CA SER A 168 -31.24 -23.02 21.40
C SER A 168 -30.04 -23.43 20.54
N PRO A 169 -30.07 -24.62 19.89
CA PRO A 169 -28.97 -25.13 19.09
C PRO A 169 -28.50 -24.13 18.02
N PRO A 170 -27.18 -23.95 17.84
CA PRO A 170 -26.61 -22.89 17.03
C PRO A 170 -26.80 -23.18 15.54
N HIS A 171 -27.88 -22.65 14.96
CA HIS A 171 -27.94 -22.45 13.52
C HIS A 171 -27.08 -21.22 13.19
N THR A 172 -25.89 -21.49 12.69
CA THR A 172 -24.77 -20.57 12.42
C THR A 172 -24.97 -19.69 11.19
N SER A 173 -26.09 -18.95 11.11
CA SER A 173 -26.17 -17.88 10.12
C SER A 173 -25.31 -16.72 10.59
N LEU A 174 -24.25 -16.39 9.85
CA LEU A 174 -23.53 -15.14 10.08
C LEU A 174 -24.54 -13.97 10.05
N PRO A 175 -24.48 -13.03 11.00
CA PRO A 175 -25.34 -11.87 10.99
C PRO A 175 -25.16 -11.12 9.67
N ASP A 176 -26.28 -10.69 9.08
CA ASP A 176 -26.28 -9.92 7.83
C ASP A 176 -25.46 -8.63 8.05
N PRO A 177 -24.35 -8.42 7.31
CA PRO A 177 -23.52 -7.22 7.45
C PRO A 177 -24.28 -5.90 7.29
N GLN A 178 -25.42 -5.91 6.59
CA GLN A 178 -26.26 -4.72 6.43
C GLN A 178 -26.87 -4.27 7.77
N THR A 179 -27.32 -5.21 8.60
CA THR A 179 -27.89 -4.91 9.93
C THR A 179 -26.88 -4.21 10.85
N LEU A 180 -25.59 -4.52 10.71
CA LEU A 180 -24.52 -3.85 11.44
C LEU A 180 -24.41 -2.38 11.05
N LEU A 181 -24.44 -2.08 9.75
CA LEU A 181 -24.40 -0.70 9.26
C LEU A 181 -25.67 0.09 9.60
N ASP A 182 -26.84 -0.55 9.57
CA ASP A 182 -28.11 0.12 9.83
C ASP A 182 -28.24 0.55 11.30
N SER A 183 -27.49 -0.09 12.21
CA SER A 183 -27.42 0.29 13.63
C SER A 183 -26.55 1.52 13.93
N LEU A 184 -25.79 2.01 12.94
CA LEU A 184 -24.87 3.14 13.11
C LEU A 184 -25.57 4.48 12.84
N LEU A 185 -24.99 5.56 13.36
CA LEU A 185 -25.41 6.92 13.02
C LEU A 185 -25.25 7.16 11.51
N GLU A 186 -26.11 8.00 10.93
CA GLU A 186 -26.14 8.30 9.49
C GLU A 186 -24.74 8.65 8.93
N ASN A 187 -24.01 9.53 9.60
CA ASN A 187 -22.68 9.96 9.17
C ASN A 187 -21.64 8.82 9.26
N HIS A 188 -21.75 7.95 10.26
CA HIS A 188 -20.89 6.78 10.41
C HIS A 188 -21.14 5.78 9.29
N ARG A 189 -22.42 5.50 9.02
CA ARG A 189 -22.84 4.63 7.92
C ARG A 189 -22.36 5.18 6.58
N ASN A 190 -22.61 6.45 6.29
CA ASN A 190 -22.20 7.08 5.02
C ASN A 190 -20.69 7.07 4.83
N LEU A 191 -19.90 7.32 5.89
CA LEU A 191 -18.45 7.23 5.83
C LEU A 191 -17.95 5.80 5.58
N LEU A 192 -18.48 4.81 6.30
CA LEU A 192 -18.09 3.42 6.11
C LEU A 192 -18.52 2.91 4.74
N THR A 193 -19.74 3.20 4.30
CA THR A 193 -20.22 2.88 2.95
C THR A 193 -19.31 3.51 1.88
N TYR A 194 -18.90 4.76 2.05
CA TYR A 194 -17.92 5.40 1.17
C TYR A 194 -16.59 4.63 1.14
N ILE A 195 -16.01 4.31 2.30
CA ILE A 195 -14.74 3.56 2.37
C ILE A 195 -14.86 2.20 1.69
N LEU A 196 -15.97 1.48 1.89
CA LEU A 196 -16.20 0.12 1.40
C LEU A 196 -16.58 0.06 -0.08
N THR A 197 -16.97 1.19 -0.68
CA THR A 197 -17.31 1.30 -2.11
C THR A 197 -16.30 2.11 -2.92
N ALA A 198 -15.36 2.77 -2.24
CA ALA A 198 -14.35 3.59 -2.88
C ALA A 198 -13.41 2.76 -3.77
N PRO A 199 -12.84 3.37 -4.82
CA PRO A 199 -11.92 2.68 -5.76
C PRO A 199 -10.60 2.24 -5.12
N PHE A 200 -10.34 2.60 -3.87
CA PHE A 200 -9.14 2.24 -3.12
C PHE A 200 -9.30 1.01 -2.21
N THR A 201 -10.42 0.30 -2.32
CA THR A 201 -10.73 -0.95 -1.58
C THR A 201 -9.95 -2.17 -2.06
N THR A 202 -9.12 -2.03 -3.08
CA THR A 202 -8.27 -3.09 -3.63
C THR A 202 -7.05 -3.43 -2.74
N LEU A 203 -7.04 -2.96 -1.49
CA LEU A 203 -6.04 -3.29 -0.50
C LEU A 203 -6.42 -4.56 0.27
N ILE A 204 -5.41 -5.32 0.68
CA ILE A 204 -5.55 -6.51 1.50
C ILE A 204 -4.46 -6.47 2.57
N SER A 205 -4.82 -6.59 3.85
CA SER A 205 -3.82 -6.82 4.90
C SER A 205 -3.12 -8.15 4.67
N LEU A 206 -1.79 -8.13 4.61
CA LEU A 206 -0.99 -9.34 4.52
C LEU A 206 -0.68 -9.95 5.91
N SER A 207 -1.06 -9.26 6.97
CA SER A 207 -0.99 -9.78 8.34
C SER A 207 -2.36 -10.28 8.76
N PRO A 208 -2.62 -11.60 8.75
CA PRO A 208 -3.84 -12.09 9.35
C PRO A 208 -3.80 -11.80 10.86
N PRO A 209 -4.90 -11.31 11.45
CA PRO A 209 -5.09 -11.29 12.89
C PRO A 209 -5.36 -12.72 13.37
N SER A 210 -4.43 -13.65 13.11
CA SER A 210 -4.52 -14.99 13.66
C SER A 210 -3.88 -14.99 15.05
N PRO A 211 -4.61 -15.41 16.10
CA PRO A 211 -4.01 -15.70 17.40
C PRO A 211 -3.06 -16.91 17.33
N HIS A 212 -3.10 -17.67 16.24
CA HIS A 212 -2.22 -18.81 15.99
C HIS A 212 -1.11 -18.43 14.99
N PRO A 213 0.12 -18.15 15.47
CA PRO A 213 1.26 -17.77 14.61
C PRO A 213 1.68 -18.86 13.62
N SER A 214 1.32 -20.12 13.85
CA SER A 214 1.67 -21.26 12.97
C SER A 214 0.87 -21.33 11.67
N LEU A 215 -0.22 -20.56 11.53
CA LEU A 215 -1.12 -20.62 10.38
C LEU A 215 -1.00 -19.38 9.46
N SER A 216 -0.11 -18.43 9.77
CA SER A 216 0.11 -17.30 8.88
C SER A 216 0.82 -17.77 7.62
N PRO A 217 0.22 -17.66 6.43
CA PRO A 217 0.81 -18.16 5.19
C PRO A 217 2.03 -17.36 4.72
N LEU A 218 2.27 -16.19 5.31
CA LEU A 218 3.40 -15.33 4.99
C LEU A 218 4.29 -15.14 6.23
N PRO A 219 5.54 -15.63 6.19
CA PRO A 219 6.50 -15.38 7.25
C PRO A 219 7.15 -14.02 7.02
N PHE A 220 6.61 -12.97 7.65
CA PHE A 220 7.32 -11.70 7.84
C PHE A 220 7.67 -11.53 9.33
N PRO A 221 8.49 -12.43 9.91
CA PRO A 221 8.86 -12.34 11.33
C PRO A 221 9.48 -10.99 11.70
N TYR A 222 10.25 -10.36 10.81
CA TYR A 222 10.94 -9.11 11.12
C TYR A 222 10.02 -7.89 11.03
N MET A 223 9.17 -7.81 10.00
CA MET A 223 8.12 -6.78 10.00
C MET A 223 7.20 -6.93 11.21
N ARG A 224 6.82 -8.16 11.57
CA ARG A 224 5.96 -8.40 12.73
C ARG A 224 6.63 -8.00 14.04
N SER A 225 7.92 -8.29 14.22
CA SER A 225 8.66 -7.89 15.43
C SER A 225 8.82 -6.38 15.56
N LEU A 226 8.87 -5.68 14.43
CA LEU A 226 8.88 -4.22 14.33
C LEU A 226 7.50 -3.59 14.22
N ASN A 227 6.43 -4.40 14.33
CA ASN A 227 5.06 -3.92 14.24
C ASN A 227 4.78 -3.16 12.92
N ILE A 228 5.39 -3.55 11.82
CA ILE A 228 5.07 -3.03 10.49
C ILE A 228 3.91 -3.86 9.94
N LEU A 229 2.82 -3.20 9.55
CA LEU A 229 1.72 -3.87 8.85
C LEU A 229 1.81 -3.63 7.35
N PRO A 230 2.13 -4.67 6.56
CA PRO A 230 2.06 -4.61 5.11
C PRO A 230 0.64 -4.84 4.61
N PHE A 231 0.23 -4.00 3.66
CA PHE A 231 -0.99 -4.13 2.88
C PHE A 231 -0.62 -4.29 1.39
N LEU A 232 -1.19 -5.30 0.74
CA LEU A 232 -1.05 -5.54 -0.69
C LEU A 232 -2.10 -4.76 -1.46
N LEU A 233 -1.67 -3.94 -2.41
CA LEU A 233 -2.56 -3.35 -3.40
C LEU A 233 -2.69 -4.32 -4.57
N THR A 234 -3.84 -4.99 -4.67
CA THR A 234 -4.09 -5.98 -5.73
C THR A 234 -4.17 -5.31 -7.09
N GLN A 235 -4.78 -4.13 -7.15
CA GLN A 235 -5.02 -3.39 -8.38
C GLN A 235 -5.02 -1.86 -8.15
N GLN A 236 -4.23 -1.13 -8.93
CA GLN A 236 -4.36 0.32 -9.08
C GLN A 236 -5.54 0.66 -10.01
N PRO A 237 -6.00 1.93 -10.07
CA PRO A 237 -7.01 2.35 -11.04
C PRO A 237 -6.68 1.87 -12.46
N HIS A 238 -7.67 1.34 -13.19
CA HIS A 238 -7.46 0.69 -14.49
C HIS A 238 -6.63 1.51 -15.48
N HIS A 239 -6.86 2.83 -15.54
CA HIS A 239 -6.10 3.73 -16.41
C HIS A 239 -4.60 3.78 -16.05
N LYS A 240 -4.26 3.70 -14.76
CA LYS A 240 -2.87 3.65 -14.29
C LYS A 240 -2.20 2.33 -14.64
N GLU A 241 -2.87 1.20 -14.40
CA GLU A 241 -2.34 -0.13 -14.76
C GLU A 241 -2.11 -0.23 -16.27
N SER A 242 -3.04 0.26 -17.08
CA SER A 242 -2.92 0.27 -18.55
C SER A 242 -1.76 1.12 -19.04
N GLN A 243 -1.59 2.33 -18.49
CA GLN A 243 -0.45 3.19 -18.83
C GLN A 243 0.88 2.56 -18.41
N PHE A 244 0.95 1.99 -17.20
CA PHE A 244 2.14 1.29 -16.71
C PHE A 244 2.48 0.09 -17.59
N ALA A 245 1.49 -0.74 -17.95
CA ALA A 245 1.67 -1.86 -18.85
C ALA A 245 2.18 -1.42 -20.24
N THR A 246 1.70 -0.28 -20.74
CA THR A 246 2.19 0.32 -22.00
C THR A 246 3.66 0.71 -21.92
N HIS A 247 4.12 1.22 -20.78
CA HIS A 247 5.54 1.52 -20.58
C HIS A 247 6.39 0.24 -20.48
N CYS A 248 5.90 -0.78 -19.76
CA CYS A 248 6.56 -2.08 -19.69
C CYS A 248 6.66 -2.75 -21.06
N SER A 249 5.61 -2.71 -21.89
CA SER A 249 5.61 -3.33 -23.22
C SER A 249 6.55 -2.65 -24.21
N ARG A 250 6.80 -1.35 -24.04
CA ARG A 250 7.82 -0.61 -24.81
C ARG A 250 9.25 -1.03 -24.44
N GLN A 251 9.44 -1.67 -23.28
CA GLN A 251 10.75 -2.04 -22.74
C GLN A 251 10.76 -3.51 -22.26
N PRO A 252 10.48 -4.47 -23.16
CA PRO A 252 10.19 -5.86 -22.77
C PRO A 252 11.38 -6.58 -22.13
N CYS A 253 12.61 -6.14 -22.41
CA CYS A 253 13.82 -6.74 -21.86
C CYS A 253 14.19 -6.24 -20.45
N THR A 254 13.36 -5.36 -19.86
CA THR A 254 13.72 -4.65 -18.65
C THR A 254 12.63 -4.83 -17.60
N PRO A 255 12.88 -5.60 -16.53
CA PRO A 255 11.89 -5.77 -15.48
C PRO A 255 11.68 -4.42 -14.77
N PRO A 256 10.46 -4.13 -14.29
CA PRO A 256 10.24 -2.96 -13.45
C PRO A 256 11.19 -2.92 -12.25
N ILE A 257 11.56 -1.74 -11.76
CA ILE A 257 12.39 -1.57 -10.56
C ILE A 257 11.48 -1.39 -9.35
N ALA A 258 11.79 -2.05 -8.23
CA ALA A 258 11.13 -1.82 -6.95
C ALA A 258 11.73 -0.58 -6.26
N LEU A 259 10.88 0.36 -5.85
CA LEU A 259 11.30 1.60 -5.21
C LEU A 259 10.37 1.97 -4.05
N TRP A 260 10.87 2.84 -3.16
CA TRP A 260 10.17 3.31 -1.97
C TRP A 260 9.67 4.75 -2.15
N HIS A 261 8.54 5.07 -1.53
CA HIS A 261 8.02 6.43 -1.46
C HIS A 261 7.42 6.70 -0.07
N GLY A 262 7.94 7.70 0.64
CA GLY A 262 7.32 8.19 1.86
C GLY A 262 6.22 9.20 1.56
N THR A 263 5.10 9.10 2.27
CA THR A 263 4.01 10.07 2.14
C THR A 263 3.35 10.35 3.48
N HIS A 264 2.78 11.55 3.63
CA HIS A 264 1.86 11.84 4.73
C HIS A 264 0.62 10.93 4.62
N PRO A 265 0.12 10.36 5.74
CA PRO A 265 -1.05 9.46 5.75
C PRO A 265 -2.30 10.05 5.06
N SER A 266 -2.58 11.35 5.26
CA SER A 266 -3.73 12.04 4.63
C SER A 266 -3.79 11.99 3.10
N ARG A 267 -2.67 11.74 2.42
CA ARG A 267 -2.61 11.65 0.96
C ARG A 267 -2.95 10.25 0.45
N LEU A 268 -2.93 9.24 1.31
CA LEU A 268 -3.09 7.85 0.92
C LEU A 268 -4.42 7.60 0.17
N PRO A 269 -5.61 8.08 0.62
CA PRO A 269 -6.86 7.86 -0.10
C PRO A 269 -6.81 8.39 -1.56
N LEU A 270 -6.20 9.56 -1.76
CA LEU A 270 -6.02 10.14 -3.09
C LEU A 270 -5.01 9.34 -3.94
N ILE A 271 -3.89 8.90 -3.35
CA ILE A 271 -2.89 8.08 -4.03
C ILE A 271 -3.46 6.72 -4.44
N LEU A 272 -4.31 6.12 -3.62
CA LEU A 272 -4.93 4.84 -3.96
C LEU A 272 -6.00 4.99 -5.06
N SER A 273 -6.76 6.09 -5.05
CA SER A 273 -7.81 6.34 -6.07
C SER A 273 -7.27 6.86 -7.41
N GLN A 274 -6.13 7.55 -7.43
CA GLN A 274 -5.59 8.19 -8.65
C GLN A 274 -4.17 7.75 -9.01
N GLY A 275 -3.53 6.94 -8.19
CA GLY A 275 -2.09 6.67 -8.26
C GLY A 275 -1.23 7.87 -7.82
N LEU A 276 0.08 7.68 -7.84
CA LEU A 276 1.02 8.78 -7.62
C LEU A 276 0.92 9.81 -8.76
N ARG A 277 1.06 11.09 -8.42
CA ARG A 277 0.97 12.22 -9.35
C ARG A 277 2.18 13.14 -9.18
N ASN A 278 2.66 13.67 -10.31
CA ASN A 278 3.65 14.73 -10.29
C ASN A 278 2.97 16.06 -9.94
N VAL A 279 3.13 16.51 -8.71
CA VAL A 279 2.62 17.82 -8.22
C VAL A 279 3.72 18.88 -8.14
N SER A 280 4.92 18.58 -8.68
CA SER A 280 6.06 19.48 -8.60
C SER A 280 5.83 20.76 -9.41
N GLY A 281 6.22 21.90 -8.84
CA GLY A 281 6.02 23.21 -9.43
C GLY A 281 4.59 23.77 -9.29
N GLY A 282 3.68 23.04 -8.65
CA GLY A 282 2.39 23.55 -8.20
C GLY A 282 2.44 24.01 -6.74
N LYS A 283 1.32 24.59 -6.27
CA LYS A 283 1.14 25.05 -4.88
C LYS A 283 1.19 23.95 -3.80
N TYR A 284 1.24 22.69 -4.23
CA TYR A 284 1.20 21.50 -3.36
C TYR A 284 2.56 20.81 -3.21
N GLN A 285 3.61 21.42 -3.74
CA GLN A 285 4.96 20.92 -3.62
C GLN A 285 5.43 21.02 -2.16
N THR A 286 5.65 19.90 -1.47
CA THR A 286 6.11 19.89 -0.07
C THR A 286 7.61 20.03 0.13
N HIS A 287 8.41 19.47 -0.78
CA HIS A 287 9.87 19.52 -0.68
C HIS A 287 10.42 20.26 -1.90
N GLY A 288 11.44 21.10 -1.67
CA GLY A 288 12.04 21.95 -2.69
C GLY A 288 12.49 21.17 -3.94
N LYS A 289 12.61 21.87 -5.08
CA LYS A 289 12.99 21.30 -6.38
C LYS A 289 14.45 20.84 -6.43
N CYS A 290 15.05 20.34 -5.35
CA CYS A 290 16.48 20.02 -5.25
C CYS A 290 16.97 19.17 -6.42
N MET A 291 16.11 18.29 -6.96
CA MET A 291 16.40 17.41 -8.10
C MET A 291 15.46 17.59 -9.31
N GLY A 292 14.67 18.66 -9.34
CA GLY A 292 13.75 18.98 -10.46
C GLY A 292 12.29 18.59 -10.23
N LYS A 293 11.46 18.64 -11.29
CA LYS A 293 10.03 18.31 -11.21
C LYS A 293 9.81 16.82 -11.40
N GLY A 294 9.15 16.13 -10.46
CA GLY A 294 8.79 14.73 -10.60
C GLY A 294 8.14 14.13 -9.36
N VAL A 295 7.92 12.82 -9.42
CA VAL A 295 7.64 11.97 -8.25
C VAL A 295 8.98 11.45 -7.73
N TYR A 296 9.25 11.67 -6.45
CA TYR A 296 10.49 11.29 -5.80
C TYR A 296 10.36 9.89 -5.21
N LEU A 297 11.26 9.00 -5.58
CA LEU A 297 11.32 7.62 -5.10
C LEU A 297 12.75 7.34 -4.60
N SER A 298 12.95 6.36 -3.72
CA SER A 298 14.29 5.91 -3.33
C SER A 298 14.48 4.41 -3.48
N THR A 299 15.70 3.96 -3.72
CA THR A 299 16.06 2.52 -3.64
C THR A 299 16.06 2.00 -2.21
N ASP A 300 16.25 2.87 -1.23
CA ASP A 300 16.31 2.52 0.18
C ASP A 300 15.10 3.09 0.93
N TRP A 301 14.55 2.26 1.82
CA TRP A 301 13.41 2.67 2.63
C TRP A 301 13.74 3.76 3.66
N PRO A 302 14.95 3.84 4.29
CA PRO A 302 15.23 4.87 5.29
C PRO A 302 15.13 6.26 4.68
N THR A 303 15.70 6.48 3.49
CA THR A 303 15.57 7.76 2.78
C THR A 303 14.12 8.10 2.53
N SER A 304 13.29 7.14 2.11
CA SER A 304 11.85 7.37 1.90
C SER A 304 11.11 7.63 3.22
N SER A 305 11.50 6.96 4.29
CA SER A 305 10.92 7.13 5.63
C SER A 305 11.10 8.55 6.18
N MET A 306 12.18 9.24 5.80
CA MET A 306 12.39 10.66 6.14
C MET A 306 11.34 11.59 5.54
N TYR A 307 10.70 11.18 4.42
CA TYR A 307 9.60 11.91 3.79
C TYR A 307 8.22 11.38 4.20
N ALA A 308 8.17 10.33 5.02
CA ALA A 308 6.94 9.77 5.56
C ALA A 308 6.59 10.47 6.89
N ASN A 309 5.88 11.60 6.78
CA ASN A 309 5.39 12.32 7.94
C ASN A 309 4.51 11.42 8.83
N THR A 310 4.53 11.72 10.11
CA THR A 310 3.76 11.00 11.13
C THR A 310 2.37 11.62 11.29
N CYS A 311 1.39 10.82 11.70
CA CYS A 311 0.10 11.31 12.18
C CYS A 311 -0.33 10.52 13.42
N SER A 312 -1.12 11.13 14.30
CA SER A 312 -1.78 10.41 15.39
C SER A 312 -2.83 9.45 14.83
N THR A 313 -2.95 8.27 15.45
CA THR A 313 -4.09 7.39 15.20
C THR A 313 -5.38 8.01 15.73
N TRP A 314 -6.53 7.58 15.20
CA TRP A 314 -7.83 8.06 15.69
C TRP A 314 -8.17 7.42 17.05
N SER A 315 -9.09 8.03 17.80
CA SER A 315 -9.32 7.73 19.23
C SER A 315 -9.58 6.26 19.55
N ASN A 316 -10.30 5.54 18.69
CA ASN A 316 -10.69 4.14 18.87
C ASN A 316 -9.96 3.19 17.90
N SER A 317 -8.84 3.64 17.33
CA SER A 317 -7.99 2.86 16.43
C SER A 317 -7.44 1.61 17.11
N ALA A 318 -7.39 0.49 16.37
CA ALA A 318 -6.65 -0.69 16.77
C ALA A 318 -5.13 -0.45 16.89
N PHE A 319 -4.61 0.62 16.28
CA PHE A 319 -3.19 0.98 16.28
C PHE A 319 -2.77 1.90 17.43
N ARG A 320 -3.73 2.34 18.26
CA ARG A 320 -3.45 3.24 19.38
C ARG A 320 -2.55 2.59 20.43
N ASP A 321 -2.76 1.31 20.73
CA ASP A 321 -2.05 0.57 21.78
C ASP A 321 -0.81 -0.17 21.26
N TRP A 322 -0.36 0.13 20.05
CA TRP A 322 0.64 -0.70 19.38
C TRP A 322 2.01 -0.69 20.06
N GLU A 323 2.37 0.44 20.67
CA GLU A 323 3.64 0.59 21.39
C GLU A 323 3.66 -0.19 22.71
N ALA A 324 2.50 -0.36 23.35
CA ALA A 324 2.40 -1.05 24.63
C ALA A 324 2.73 -2.55 24.51
N GLY A 325 2.46 -3.16 23.35
CA GLY A 325 2.69 -4.59 23.11
C GLY A 325 4.16 -4.99 23.01
N VAL A 326 5.04 -4.11 22.53
CA VAL A 326 6.49 -4.41 22.37
C VAL A 326 7.22 -4.36 23.72
N MET A 327 6.75 -3.46 24.60
CA MET A 327 7.34 -3.22 25.92
C MET A 327 6.77 -4.14 27.01
N GLY A 328 5.91 -5.10 26.65
CA GLY A 328 5.40 -6.14 27.55
C GLY A 328 6.48 -7.09 28.10
N LYS A 329 7.76 -6.90 27.74
CA LYS A 329 8.86 -7.37 28.58
C LYS A 329 8.78 -6.62 29.89
N LYS A 330 8.17 -7.26 30.90
CA LYS A 330 8.33 -6.92 32.32
C LYS A 330 9.74 -6.39 32.51
N LYS A 331 9.85 -5.14 32.95
CA LYS A 331 11.11 -4.53 33.38
C LYS A 331 11.86 -5.61 34.17
N PRO A 332 12.99 -6.15 33.68
CA PRO A 332 13.69 -7.19 34.40
C PRO A 332 13.97 -6.64 35.80
N GLU A 333 13.42 -7.30 36.81
CA GLU A 333 13.70 -6.95 38.19
C GLU A 333 15.22 -6.97 38.33
N THR A 334 15.75 -5.83 38.77
CA THR A 334 17.16 -5.51 38.85
C THR A 334 17.93 -6.61 39.57
N GLY A 335 18.66 -7.40 38.81
CA GLY A 335 19.59 -8.39 39.33
C GLY A 335 20.28 -9.10 38.17
N THR A 336 21.40 -8.56 37.70
CA THR A 336 22.67 -9.26 37.34
C THR A 336 23.50 -8.40 36.37
N MET A 337 24.82 -8.44 36.62
CA MET A 337 25.97 -7.66 36.12
C MET A 337 26.13 -7.48 34.60
N PRO A 338 26.87 -6.44 34.16
CA PRO A 338 27.04 -6.10 32.74
C PRO A 338 28.01 -7.05 32.02
N ILE A 339 27.66 -7.39 30.77
CA ILE A 339 28.52 -8.08 29.80
C ILE A 339 29.27 -7.01 29.00
N PRO A 340 30.62 -7.06 28.90
CA PRO A 340 31.37 -6.12 28.10
C PRO A 340 31.17 -6.43 26.61
N CYS A 341 30.60 -5.47 25.86
CA CYS A 341 30.59 -5.51 24.40
C CYS A 341 31.93 -4.99 23.90
N ALA A 342 32.59 -5.77 23.04
CA ALA A 342 33.82 -5.38 22.37
C ALA A 342 33.54 -4.21 21.41
N GLU A 343 34.27 -3.12 21.60
CA GLU A 343 34.30 -1.98 20.69
C GLU A 343 35.05 -2.39 19.41
N SER A 344 34.36 -2.35 18.28
CA SER A 344 34.98 -2.41 16.96
C SER A 344 35.12 -1.00 16.43
N GLU A 345 36.35 -0.51 16.32
CA GLU A 345 36.72 0.74 15.66
C GLU A 345 36.54 0.57 14.14
N GLU A 346 35.35 0.88 13.61
CA GLU A 346 35.17 1.12 12.18
C GLU A 346 35.23 2.64 11.91
N GLU A 347 36.08 3.05 10.97
CA GLU A 347 36.24 4.43 10.54
C GLU A 347 34.91 4.99 9.98
N ASP A 348 34.26 5.86 10.76
CA ASP A 348 33.04 6.58 10.41
C ASP A 348 33.31 7.52 9.23
N VAL A 349 32.85 7.14 8.02
CA VAL A 349 32.66 8.09 6.93
C VAL A 349 31.53 9.03 7.33
N GLU A 350 31.89 10.25 7.76
CA GLU A 350 30.94 11.29 8.18
C GLU A 350 29.82 11.48 7.14
N ASN A 351 28.63 10.98 7.47
CA ASN A 351 27.42 11.30 6.73
C ASN A 351 26.95 12.69 7.19
N PRO A 352 27.02 13.73 6.34
CA PRO A 352 26.67 15.11 6.73
C PRO A 352 25.18 15.28 7.11
N TYR A 353 24.35 14.24 6.96
CA TYR A 353 22.94 14.24 7.34
C TYR A 353 22.66 13.61 8.72
N LYS A 354 23.68 13.07 9.43
CA LYS A 354 23.51 12.31 10.69
C LYS A 354 22.99 13.19 11.86
N GLY A 355 23.28 14.49 11.87
CA GLY A 355 23.02 15.36 13.04
C GLY A 355 21.67 16.10 13.09
N LEU A 356 21.11 16.53 11.95
CA LEU A 356 19.98 17.51 11.95
C LEU A 356 18.58 16.91 11.84
N TRP A 357 18.44 15.62 11.53
CA TRP A 357 17.13 15.00 11.24
C TRP A 357 16.79 13.81 12.13
N MET A 358 17.77 13.21 12.81
CA MET A 358 17.52 12.09 13.74
C MET A 358 16.81 12.53 15.02
N GLU A 359 17.00 13.77 15.48
CA GLU A 359 16.32 14.29 16.68
C GLU A 359 14.79 14.42 16.49
N SER A 360 14.32 14.55 15.25
CA SER A 360 12.87 14.53 14.97
C SER A 360 12.23 13.14 15.16
N LEU A 361 13.04 12.07 15.27
CA LEU A 361 12.54 10.71 15.50
C LEU A 361 12.35 10.40 17.00
N SER A 362 12.87 11.22 17.92
CA SER A 362 12.79 10.96 19.38
C SER A 362 11.52 11.46 20.06
N CYS A 363 10.69 12.26 19.40
CA CYS A 363 9.45 12.82 19.96
C CYS A 363 8.19 12.11 19.42
N SER A 364 8.15 10.77 19.45
CA SER A 364 6.96 10.04 19.03
C SER A 364 5.90 10.07 20.12
N ASN A 365 4.76 10.72 19.84
CA ASN A 365 3.56 10.55 20.65
C ASN A 365 3.11 9.10 20.54
N PRO A 366 2.80 8.42 21.65
CA PRO A 366 2.34 7.04 21.60
C PRO A 366 1.11 6.92 20.71
N GLY A 367 1.14 5.93 19.82
CA GLY A 367 0.05 5.69 18.87
C GLY A 367 0.09 6.63 17.67
N SER A 368 1.26 7.11 17.26
CA SER A 368 1.44 7.72 15.94
C SER A 368 1.98 6.71 14.92
N VAL A 369 1.65 6.96 13.65
CA VAL A 369 1.96 6.09 12.52
C VAL A 369 2.47 6.90 11.34
N ARG A 370 3.18 6.26 10.42
CA ARG A 370 3.57 6.81 9.11
C ARG A 370 3.26 5.83 8.00
N ILE A 371 3.15 6.34 6.78
CA ILE A 371 2.89 5.54 5.58
C ILE A 371 4.09 5.54 4.65
N ILE A 372 4.55 4.34 4.31
CA ILE A 372 5.56 4.11 3.27
C ILE A 372 4.93 3.27 2.17
N LEU A 373 5.20 3.62 0.91
CA LEU A 373 4.67 2.90 -0.25
C LEU A 373 5.79 2.09 -0.91
N GLY A 374 5.49 0.85 -1.24
CA GLY A 374 6.28 0.02 -2.15
C GLY A 374 5.76 0.20 -3.57
N CYS A 375 6.60 0.77 -4.44
CA CYS A 375 6.27 1.13 -5.81
C CYS A 375 7.03 0.27 -6.82
N GLU A 376 6.47 0.10 -8.02
CA GLU A 376 7.20 -0.36 -9.19
C GLU A 376 7.34 0.77 -10.19
N LEU A 377 8.53 0.87 -10.79
CA LEU A 377 8.86 1.80 -11.87
C LEU A 377 9.12 1.02 -13.15
N ALA A 378 8.39 1.32 -14.22
CA ALA A 378 8.68 0.83 -15.57
C ALA A 378 9.94 1.53 -16.09
N ALA A 379 11.10 0.93 -15.83
CA ALA A 379 12.40 1.56 -15.97
C ALA A 379 12.99 1.40 -17.38
N GLY A 380 13.57 2.48 -17.90
CA GLY A 380 14.31 2.47 -19.16
C GLY A 380 15.62 1.70 -19.06
N LYS A 381 16.14 1.24 -20.22
CA LYS A 381 17.45 0.56 -20.29
C LYS A 381 18.55 1.38 -19.61
N GLU A 382 18.53 2.69 -19.77
CA GLU A 382 19.49 3.61 -19.15
C GLU A 382 19.36 3.66 -17.62
N GLU A 383 18.13 3.69 -17.11
CA GLU A 383 17.85 3.73 -15.67
C GLU A 383 18.25 2.42 -14.98
N VAL A 384 18.09 1.27 -15.66
CA VAL A 384 18.51 -0.04 -15.12
C VAL A 384 20.01 -0.22 -15.10
N ALA A 385 20.71 0.19 -16.17
CA ALA A 385 22.17 0.19 -16.18
C ALA A 385 22.73 1.06 -15.05
N GLU A 386 22.11 2.21 -14.78
CA GLU A 386 22.50 3.12 -13.70
C GLU A 386 22.12 2.61 -12.30
N ALA A 387 21.02 1.86 -12.16
CA ALA A 387 20.66 1.16 -10.92
C ALA A 387 21.69 0.09 -10.56
N GLN A 388 22.08 -0.74 -11.53
CA GLN A 388 23.03 -1.85 -11.35
C GLN A 388 24.47 -1.39 -11.10
N TYR A 389 24.90 -0.25 -11.66
CA TYR A 389 26.26 0.26 -11.44
C TYR A 389 26.43 0.93 -10.06
N SER A 390 25.36 1.48 -9.50
CA SER A 390 25.41 2.17 -8.20
C SER A 390 25.64 1.25 -7.01
N SER A 391 25.28 -0.03 -7.10
CA SER A 391 25.60 -1.01 -6.06
C SER A 391 27.09 -1.34 -5.98
N LYS A 392 27.89 -0.94 -6.99
CA LYS A 392 29.33 -1.23 -7.09
C LYS A 392 30.25 -0.05 -6.73
N GLY A 393 29.75 1.02 -6.11
CA GLY A 393 30.58 2.06 -5.48
C GLY A 393 31.46 2.95 -6.37
N ARG A 394 31.53 2.75 -7.70
CA ARG A 394 32.36 3.59 -8.60
C ARG A 394 31.59 4.82 -9.13
N ARG A 395 31.92 6.01 -8.62
CA ARG A 395 31.44 7.31 -9.14
C ARG A 395 32.12 7.63 -10.48
N ARG A 396 31.37 7.61 -11.58
CA ARG A 396 31.82 8.17 -12.87
C ARG A 396 31.28 9.59 -13.04
N ARG A 397 32.13 10.55 -13.41
CA ARG A 397 31.70 11.88 -13.88
C ARG A 397 31.02 11.69 -15.24
N VAL A 398 29.68 11.73 -15.28
CA VAL A 398 28.92 11.76 -16.53
C VAL A 398 29.05 13.16 -17.12
N ARG A 399 29.69 13.24 -18.29
CA ARG A 399 29.93 14.49 -19.03
C ARG A 399 28.68 14.81 -19.84
N ASN A 400 28.08 15.97 -19.56
CA ASN A 400 27.00 16.66 -20.29
C ASN A 400 26.43 15.94 -21.53
N GLY A 401 25.31 15.25 -21.35
CA GLY A 401 24.42 14.85 -22.43
C GLY A 401 22.98 15.05 -21.97
N ASN A 402 22.16 15.69 -22.79
CA ASN A 402 20.72 15.94 -22.57
C ASN A 402 19.90 14.64 -22.62
N VAL A 403 20.22 13.70 -21.73
CA VAL A 403 19.43 12.50 -21.52
C VAL A 403 18.26 12.88 -20.62
N TRP A 404 17.05 12.67 -21.15
CA TRP A 404 15.81 13.02 -20.50
C TRP A 404 15.56 12.10 -19.29
N GLY A 405 16.01 12.54 -18.10
CA GLY A 405 15.13 12.56 -16.93
C GLY A 405 15.27 11.47 -15.88
N VAL A 406 16.44 11.27 -15.28
CA VAL A 406 16.61 10.91 -13.85
C VAL A 406 17.93 11.53 -13.38
N LYS A 407 17.94 12.36 -12.34
CA LYS A 407 19.17 12.85 -11.70
C LYS A 407 19.37 12.05 -10.42
N LYS A 408 20.41 11.20 -10.38
CA LYS A 408 20.71 10.35 -9.22
C LYS A 408 21.72 11.03 -8.31
N SER A 409 21.31 11.37 -7.10
CA SER A 409 22.23 11.63 -5.98
C SER A 409 21.78 10.80 -4.78
N GLY A 410 22.52 9.74 -4.46
CA GLY A 410 22.29 8.96 -3.25
C GLY A 410 21.09 8.01 -3.28
N GLY A 411 20.78 7.38 -4.41
CA GLY A 411 19.69 6.38 -4.48
C GLY A 411 18.29 6.96 -4.70
N ILE A 412 18.16 8.28 -4.82
CA ILE A 412 16.90 8.97 -5.13
C ILE A 412 16.66 9.02 -6.65
N TYR A 413 15.43 8.72 -7.06
CA TYR A 413 14.91 8.79 -8.42
C TYR A 413 13.86 9.89 -8.50
N VAL A 414 13.93 10.72 -9.55
CA VAL A 414 12.91 11.74 -9.85
C VAL A 414 12.23 11.37 -11.15
N VAL A 415 11.03 10.81 -11.05
CA VAL A 415 10.28 10.32 -12.20
C VAL A 415 9.32 11.41 -12.68
N ARG A 416 9.59 11.96 -13.86
CA ARG A 416 8.77 13.04 -14.44
C ARG A 416 7.37 12.57 -14.85
N ASP A 417 7.31 11.38 -15.45
CA ASP A 417 6.09 10.75 -15.93
C ASP A 417 5.55 9.77 -14.88
N ALA A 418 4.56 10.22 -14.12
CA ALA A 418 3.93 9.42 -13.07
C ALA A 418 3.10 8.23 -13.60
N SER A 419 2.91 8.10 -14.92
CA SER A 419 2.26 6.93 -15.52
C SER A 419 3.20 5.70 -15.61
N ARG A 420 4.51 5.92 -15.39
CA ARG A 420 5.52 4.86 -15.27
C ARG A 420 5.58 4.23 -13.89
N ILE A 421 4.79 4.73 -12.93
CA ILE A 421 4.82 4.30 -11.54
C ILE A 421 3.48 3.70 -11.15
N VAL A 422 3.53 2.58 -10.44
CA VAL A 422 2.38 1.96 -9.78
C VAL A 422 2.74 1.64 -8.34
N VAL A 423 1.80 1.87 -7.42
CA VAL A 423 1.94 1.41 -6.03
C VAL A 423 1.51 -0.06 -5.97
N ARG A 424 2.26 -0.88 -5.25
CA ARG A 424 1.99 -2.31 -5.07
C ARG A 424 1.77 -2.68 -3.61
N PHE A 425 2.39 -1.93 -2.70
CA PHE A 425 2.31 -2.18 -1.27
C PHE A 425 2.15 -0.87 -0.51
N VAL A 426 1.45 -0.94 0.62
CA VAL A 426 1.35 0.13 1.62
C VAL A 426 1.85 -0.44 2.94
N PHE A 427 2.76 0.26 3.60
CA PHE A 427 3.30 -0.14 4.89
C PHE A 427 2.87 0.88 5.92
N LEU A 428 2.11 0.41 6.91
CA LEU A 428 1.80 1.17 8.10
C LEU A 428 2.90 0.91 9.12
N VAL A 429 3.67 1.95 9.43
CA VAL A 429 4.84 1.87 10.31
C VAL A 429 4.54 2.68 11.57
N PRO A 430 4.52 2.08 12.76
CA PRO A 430 4.35 2.81 14.00
C PRO A 430 5.55 3.72 14.23
N THR A 431 5.35 4.81 14.93
CA THR A 431 6.44 5.74 15.26
C THR A 431 6.88 5.44 16.68
N GLY A 432 7.97 4.68 16.83
CA GLY A 432 8.53 4.36 18.12
C GLY A 432 10.05 4.25 18.08
N GLN A 433 10.69 4.50 19.21
CA GLN A 433 12.14 4.37 19.36
C GLN A 433 12.56 2.91 19.12
N GLY A 434 13.17 2.61 17.96
CA GLY A 434 13.80 1.31 17.73
C GLY A 434 13.73 0.76 16.30
N ILE A 435 12.84 1.25 15.45
CA ILE A 435 12.67 0.72 14.08
C ILE A 435 13.91 0.99 13.20
N PHE A 436 14.72 1.99 13.56
CA PHE A 436 15.89 2.40 12.77
C PHE A 436 17.22 1.83 13.29
N LYS A 437 17.21 0.79 14.12
CA LYS A 437 18.46 0.06 14.40
C LYS A 437 18.91 -0.64 13.10
N GLU A 438 20.13 -0.38 12.66
CA GLU A 438 20.64 -0.79 11.34
C GLU A 438 20.45 -2.29 11.03
N ALA A 439 20.66 -3.17 12.02
CA ALA A 439 20.46 -4.62 11.84
C ALA A 439 19.03 -4.99 11.43
N SER A 440 18.03 -4.37 12.07
CA SER A 440 16.61 -4.63 11.80
C SER A 440 16.15 -4.08 10.44
N THR A 441 16.85 -3.07 9.93
CA THR A 441 16.59 -2.42 8.64
C THR A 441 16.92 -3.34 7.47
N ALA A 442 18.04 -4.08 7.55
CA ALA A 442 18.47 -5.00 6.49
C ALA A 442 17.51 -6.19 6.33
N GLU A 443 17.01 -6.73 7.44
CA GLU A 443 16.11 -7.88 7.43
C GLU A 443 14.71 -7.51 6.91
N VAL A 444 14.18 -6.36 7.31
CA VAL A 444 12.94 -5.81 6.75
C VAL A 444 13.10 -5.59 5.24
N LEU A 445 14.21 -4.98 4.80
CA LEU A 445 14.49 -4.81 3.37
C LEU A 445 14.53 -6.14 2.61
N ARG A 446 15.11 -7.18 3.21
CA ARG A 446 15.14 -8.52 2.63
C ARG A 446 13.74 -9.09 2.49
N GLU A 447 12.91 -9.04 3.54
CA GLU A 447 11.52 -9.51 3.49
C GLU A 447 10.69 -8.72 2.45
N LEU A 448 10.86 -7.40 2.39
CA LEU A 448 10.22 -6.54 1.40
C LEU A 448 10.64 -6.88 -0.03
N GLY A 449 11.94 -7.13 -0.24
CA GLY A 449 12.48 -7.58 -1.52
C GLY A 449 11.87 -8.91 -1.95
N GLU A 450 11.80 -9.87 -1.04
CA GLU A 450 11.15 -11.18 -1.27
C GLU A 450 9.68 -11.02 -1.65
N MET A 451 8.92 -10.14 -1.00
CA MET A 451 7.53 -9.86 -1.35
C MET A 451 7.35 -9.37 -2.79
N VAL A 452 8.23 -8.46 -3.22
CA VAL A 452 8.18 -7.93 -4.58
C VAL A 452 8.55 -9.00 -5.61
N GLU A 453 9.57 -9.81 -5.33
CA GLU A 453 10.00 -10.89 -6.24
C GLU A 453 8.96 -12.00 -6.36
N VAL A 454 8.33 -12.41 -5.24
CA VAL A 454 7.23 -13.39 -5.27
C VAL A 454 6.10 -12.90 -6.19
N ARG A 455 5.73 -11.63 -6.09
CA ARG A 455 4.69 -11.04 -6.97
C ARG A 455 5.11 -11.04 -8.45
N ARG A 456 6.40 -10.80 -8.75
CA ARG A 456 6.91 -10.88 -10.13
C ARG A 456 6.81 -12.29 -10.68
N GLY A 457 7.18 -13.29 -9.89
CA GLY A 457 7.05 -14.71 -10.25
C GLY A 457 5.61 -15.11 -10.59
N MET A 458 4.63 -14.57 -9.86
CA MET A 458 3.21 -14.84 -10.13
C MET A 458 2.73 -14.33 -11.49
N ARG A 459 3.32 -13.27 -12.06
CA ARG A 459 2.93 -12.78 -13.40
C ARG A 459 3.44 -13.65 -14.53
N GLY A 460 4.55 -14.37 -14.33
CA GLY A 460 5.16 -15.21 -15.36
C GLY A 460 4.43 -16.54 -15.62
N LEU A 461 3.53 -16.96 -14.71
CA LEU A 461 2.83 -18.25 -14.79
C LEU A 461 1.47 -18.18 -15.51
N GLY A 462 1.02 -16.98 -15.90
CA GLY A 462 -0.28 -16.76 -16.55
C GLY A 462 -0.21 -16.41 -18.04
N GLY A 463 0.93 -16.62 -18.68
CA GLY A 463 1.17 -16.34 -20.10
C GLY A 463 1.09 -17.58 -20.99
#